data_AF-H3GH64-F1
#
_entry.id   AF-H3GH64-F1
#
_cell.length_a   1.000
_cell.length_b   1.000
_cell.length_c   1.000
_cell.angle_alpha   90.00
_cell.angle_beta   90.00
_cell.angle_gamma   90.00
#
_symmetry.space_group_name_H-M   'P 1'
#
loop_
_entity.id
_entity.type
_entity.pdbx_description
1 polymer ?
#
loop_
_entity_poly.entity_id
_entity_poly.type
_entity_poly.pdbx_seq_one_letter_code
_entity_poly.pdbx_strand_id
1 'polypeptide(L)'
;MLNNYVHSTSGRSPKIGGDSSANVVAHIANNYWADNSGHSFEIGVKAWVLAEGNYFQDTTLPLMTGSDGTLYAATATAECNSYLGRSCAANVVDNSGAFQSRNGATALSTAKSYSAISSYSPSAAKKYSETTNNFGIGVLN
;
A
#
# COMPACT_ATOMS: atom_id res chain seq x y z
N MET A 1 3.34 -2.26 -6.92
CA MET A 1 3.64 -3.41 -6.05
C MET A 1 2.34 -4.14 -5.80
N LEU A 2 2.16 -5.29 -6.44
CA LEU A 2 0.89 -6.02 -6.46
C LEU A 2 1.11 -7.45 -5.96
N ASN A 3 0.25 -7.93 -5.07
CA ASN A 3 0.21 -9.35 -4.63
C ASN A 3 1.49 -9.88 -3.98
N ASN A 4 2.19 -9.05 -3.21
CA ASN A 4 3.41 -9.44 -2.50
C ASN A 4 3.09 -9.86 -1.06
N TYR A 5 3.97 -10.69 -0.51
CA TYR A 5 4.06 -10.94 0.91
C TYR A 5 5.35 -10.33 1.45
N VAL A 6 5.23 -9.46 2.44
CA VAL A 6 6.32 -8.68 3.01
C VAL A 6 6.35 -8.97 4.50
N HIS A 7 7.37 -9.69 4.97
CA HIS A 7 7.36 -10.20 6.33
C HIS A 7 8.71 -10.11 7.02
N SER A 8 8.67 -10.10 8.36
CA SER A 8 9.87 -10.12 9.21
C SER A 8 10.84 -8.98 8.88
N THR A 9 10.28 -7.77 8.79
CA THR A 9 11.00 -6.53 8.46
C THR A 9 10.98 -5.54 9.63
N SER A 10 11.69 -4.42 9.49
CA SER A 10 11.70 -3.35 10.49
C SER A 10 11.61 -1.93 9.91
N GLY A 11 11.62 -1.79 8.58
CA GLY A 11 11.67 -0.50 7.91
C GLY A 11 11.59 -0.63 6.38
N ARG A 12 11.40 0.49 5.69
CA ARG A 12 11.58 0.64 4.22
C ARG A 12 10.87 -0.42 3.38
N SER A 13 9.68 -0.80 3.80
CA SER A 13 8.93 -1.90 3.22
C SER A 13 7.57 -1.42 2.71
N PRO A 14 7.50 -0.47 1.76
CA PRO A 14 8.61 0.11 0.97
C PRO A 14 9.04 1.52 1.43
N LYS A 15 10.20 1.99 0.95
CA LYS A 15 10.52 3.43 0.81
C LYS A 15 10.19 3.90 -0.61
N ILE A 16 9.47 5.01 -0.75
CA ILE A 16 9.01 5.54 -2.05
C ILE A 16 9.39 7.01 -2.18
N GLY A 17 10.05 7.37 -3.28
CA GLY A 17 10.52 8.73 -3.55
C GLY A 17 11.69 9.16 -2.66
N GLY A 18 11.83 10.47 -2.44
CA GLY A 18 12.90 11.06 -1.63
C GLY A 18 13.97 11.82 -2.42
N ASP A 19 14.01 11.67 -3.76
CA ASP A 19 14.79 12.54 -4.65
C ASP A 19 13.90 13.71 -5.12
N SER A 20 14.34 14.95 -4.91
CA SER A 20 13.57 16.14 -5.28
C SER A 20 13.48 16.36 -6.79
N SER A 21 14.31 15.69 -7.58
CA SER A 21 14.36 15.76 -9.05
C SER A 21 13.52 14.69 -9.75
N ALA A 22 13.05 13.66 -9.04
CA ALA A 22 12.34 12.53 -9.63
C ALA A 22 10.94 12.34 -9.04
N ASN A 23 9.95 12.16 -9.92
CA ASN A 23 8.58 11.84 -9.52
C ASN A 23 8.40 10.32 -9.44
N VAL A 24 7.84 9.83 -8.32
CA VAL A 24 7.50 8.42 -8.15
C VAL A 24 6.01 8.29 -7.86
N VAL A 25 5.29 7.64 -8.77
CA VAL A 25 3.88 7.30 -8.58
C VAL A 25 3.79 5.79 -8.38
N ALA A 26 3.25 5.37 -7.23
CA ALA A 26 3.22 3.97 -6.85
C ALA A 26 1.79 3.51 -6.58
N HIS A 27 1.42 2.41 -7.23
CA HIS A 27 0.21 1.68 -6.89
C HIS A 27 0.57 0.44 -6.09
N ILE A 28 0.03 0.36 -4.88
CA ILE A 28 0.34 -0.65 -3.89
C ILE A 28 -0.96 -1.36 -3.54
N ALA A 29 -1.20 -2.52 -4.15
CA ALA A 29 -2.48 -3.21 -3.98
C ALA A 29 -2.35 -4.70 -3.70
N ASN A 30 -3.25 -5.21 -2.86
CA ASN A 30 -3.38 -6.64 -2.56
C ASN A 30 -2.12 -7.32 -2.01
N ASN A 31 -1.28 -6.55 -1.30
CA ASN A 31 -0.13 -7.10 -0.59
C ASN A 31 -0.49 -7.44 0.87
N TYR A 32 0.28 -8.34 1.46
CA TYR A 32 0.17 -8.73 2.86
C TYR A 32 1.49 -8.41 3.58
N TRP A 33 1.40 -7.59 4.61
CA TRP A 33 2.48 -7.34 5.57
C TRP A 33 2.26 -8.17 6.83
N ALA A 34 3.30 -8.83 7.32
CA ALA A 34 3.29 -9.57 8.57
C ALA A 34 4.58 -9.32 9.37
N ASP A 35 4.50 -9.33 10.70
CA ASP A 35 5.69 -9.33 11.58
C ASP A 35 6.69 -8.20 11.23
N ASN A 36 6.23 -6.95 11.34
CA ASN A 36 7.11 -5.80 11.18
C ASN A 36 7.27 -5.08 12.51
N SER A 37 8.49 -5.18 13.06
CA SER A 37 8.84 -4.66 14.38
C SER A 37 8.97 -3.13 14.45
N GLY A 38 9.06 -2.45 13.30
CA GLY A 38 9.27 -1.00 13.20
C GLY A 38 8.21 -0.33 12.32
N HIS A 39 8.56 0.02 11.08
CA HIS A 39 7.62 0.64 10.14
C HIS A 39 7.66 0.01 8.75
N SER A 40 6.58 0.17 7.99
CA SER A 40 6.49 -0.29 6.60
C SER A 40 6.75 0.86 5.62
N PHE A 41 5.76 1.71 5.37
CA PHE A 41 5.85 2.75 4.35
C PHE A 41 6.68 3.95 4.82
N GLU A 42 7.69 4.30 4.04
CA GLU A 42 8.37 5.60 4.09
C GLU A 42 8.05 6.39 2.81
N ILE A 43 7.28 7.46 2.94
CA ILE A 43 6.89 8.31 1.81
C ILE A 43 7.76 9.57 1.83
N GLY A 44 8.66 9.68 0.86
CA GLY A 44 9.53 10.84 0.68
C GLY A 44 8.92 11.92 -0.22
N VAL A 45 9.68 13.01 -0.42
CA VAL A 45 9.30 14.06 -1.38
C VAL A 45 9.06 13.48 -2.77
N LYS A 46 8.17 14.12 -3.53
CA LYS A 46 7.83 13.74 -4.92
C LYS A 46 7.32 12.29 -5.06
N ALA A 47 6.69 11.75 -4.00
CA ALA A 47 5.99 10.47 -4.04
C ALA A 47 4.46 10.64 -3.98
N TRP A 48 3.75 9.88 -4.81
CA TRP A 48 2.29 9.76 -4.80
C TRP A 48 1.88 8.30 -4.78
N VAL A 49 1.17 7.89 -3.73
CA VAL A 49 0.88 6.48 -3.48
C VAL A 49 -0.62 6.24 -3.38
N LEU A 50 -1.12 5.27 -4.14
CA LEU A 50 -2.44 4.65 -3.90
C LEU A 50 -2.22 3.30 -3.22
N ALA A 51 -2.70 3.16 -1.99
CA ALA A 51 -2.69 1.90 -1.24
C ALA A 51 -4.12 1.36 -1.06
N GLU A 52 -4.44 0.22 -1.65
CA GLU A 52 -5.79 -0.38 -1.60
C GLU A 52 -5.76 -1.91 -1.49
N GLY A 53 -6.72 -2.48 -0.75
CA GLY A 53 -6.86 -3.93 -0.60
C GLY A 53 -5.65 -4.61 0.05
N ASN A 54 -4.80 -3.89 0.77
CA ASN A 54 -3.66 -4.46 1.47
C ASN A 54 -4.05 -4.94 2.86
N TYR A 55 -3.33 -5.94 3.36
CA TYR A 55 -3.50 -6.49 4.70
C TYR A 55 -2.24 -6.21 5.52
N PHE A 56 -2.36 -5.60 6.68
CA PHE A 56 -1.28 -5.42 7.64
C PHE A 56 -1.59 -6.23 8.89
N GLN A 57 -0.68 -7.13 9.24
CA GLN A 57 -0.72 -7.91 10.47
C GLN A 57 0.56 -7.66 11.26
N ASP A 58 0.46 -7.53 12.58
CA ASP A 58 1.61 -7.45 13.49
C ASP A 58 2.66 -6.42 13.01
N THR A 59 2.19 -5.29 12.49
CA THR A 59 3.02 -4.23 11.91
C THR A 59 2.92 -2.99 12.80
N THR A 60 4.02 -2.68 13.51
CA THR A 60 4.03 -1.61 14.51
C THR A 60 3.59 -0.26 13.92
N LEU A 61 4.14 0.15 12.77
CA LEU A 61 3.73 1.36 12.05
C LEU A 61 3.58 1.09 10.54
N PRO A 62 2.37 0.81 10.03
CA PRO A 62 2.16 0.64 8.59
C PRO A 62 2.63 1.84 7.77
N LEU A 63 2.46 3.05 8.29
CA LEU A 63 3.01 4.28 7.70
C LEU A 63 3.89 5.01 8.72
N MET A 64 5.16 5.23 8.38
CA MET A 64 6.06 6.06 9.19
C MET A 64 5.52 7.50 9.29
N THR A 65 5.61 8.10 10.47
CA THR A 65 5.23 9.50 10.70
C THR A 65 6.06 10.46 9.83
N GLY A 66 5.45 11.57 9.41
CA GLY A 66 6.12 12.56 8.56
C GLY A 66 5.13 13.38 7.74
N SER A 67 5.65 14.38 7.03
CA SER A 67 4.87 15.32 6.20
C SER A 67 5.15 15.19 4.70
N ASP A 68 6.18 14.45 4.32
CA ASP A 68 6.61 14.35 2.92
C ASP A 68 5.69 13.46 2.08
N GLY A 69 5.63 13.80 0.80
CA GLY A 69 4.87 13.11 -0.24
C GLY A 69 3.38 12.92 0.10
N THR A 70 2.74 12.01 -0.63
CA THR A 70 1.30 11.77 -0.49
C THR A 70 0.98 10.29 -0.58
N LEU A 71 0.00 9.86 0.21
CA LEU A 71 -0.53 8.51 0.23
C LEU A 71 -2.03 8.55 0.46
N TYR A 72 -2.78 7.89 -0.41
CA TYR A 72 -4.17 7.53 -0.15
C TYR A 72 -4.24 6.11 0.39
N ALA A 73 -4.66 5.97 1.65
CA ALA A 73 -4.98 4.70 2.27
C ALA A 73 -6.48 4.45 2.07
N ALA A 74 -6.83 3.60 1.11
CA ALA A 74 -8.21 3.28 0.82
C ALA A 74 -8.91 2.67 2.03
N THR A 75 -10.11 3.17 2.27
CA THR A 75 -11.06 2.68 3.28
C THR A 75 -12.32 2.20 2.57
N ALA A 76 -13.37 1.79 3.30
CA ALA A 76 -14.64 1.38 2.71
C ALA A 76 -15.48 2.56 2.13
N THR A 77 -14.88 3.71 1.86
CA THR A 77 -15.55 4.89 1.31
C THR A 77 -15.57 4.87 -0.22
N ALA A 78 -16.49 5.64 -0.80
CA ALA A 78 -16.70 5.70 -2.24
C ALA A 78 -15.82 6.71 -2.99
N GLU A 79 -14.84 7.34 -2.32
CA GLU A 79 -14.06 8.48 -2.85
C GLU A 79 -13.35 8.13 -4.16
N CYS A 80 -12.83 6.91 -4.31
CA CYS A 80 -12.17 6.49 -5.54
C CYS A 80 -13.08 6.52 -6.78
N ASN A 81 -14.41 6.48 -6.63
CA ASN A 81 -15.31 6.56 -7.80
C ASN A 81 -15.20 7.91 -8.51
N SER A 82 -15.04 9.02 -7.78
CA SER A 82 -14.94 10.36 -8.40
C SER A 82 -13.57 10.60 -9.05
N TYR A 83 -12.51 10.00 -8.51
CA TYR A 83 -11.16 10.15 -9.04
C TYR A 83 -10.82 9.10 -10.10
N LEU A 84 -10.99 7.82 -9.80
CA LEU A 84 -10.54 6.70 -10.62
C LEU A 84 -11.65 6.10 -11.51
N GLY A 85 -12.92 6.46 -11.29
CA GLY A 85 -14.06 5.86 -12.01
C GLY A 85 -14.43 4.45 -11.52
N ARG A 86 -13.88 4.03 -10.37
CA ARG A 86 -14.14 2.74 -9.73
C ARG A 86 -14.01 2.85 -8.22
N SER A 87 -14.60 1.90 -7.49
CA SER A 87 -14.35 1.75 -6.06
C SER A 87 -12.91 1.28 -5.81
N CYS A 88 -12.34 1.71 -4.68
CA CYS A 88 -11.12 1.11 -4.14
C CYS A 88 -11.47 -0.04 -3.20
N ALA A 89 -10.52 -0.98 -3.01
CA ALA A 89 -10.63 -1.98 -1.95
C ALA A 89 -10.08 -1.41 -0.64
N ALA A 90 -10.80 -1.60 0.47
CA ALA A 90 -10.33 -1.16 1.78
C ALA A 90 -9.08 -1.94 2.21
N ASN A 91 -8.12 -1.24 2.81
CA ASN A 91 -7.03 -1.90 3.52
C ASN A 91 -7.53 -2.44 4.88
N VAL A 92 -6.90 -3.50 5.36
CA VAL A 92 -7.17 -4.09 6.68
C VAL A 92 -5.92 -3.94 7.56
N VAL A 93 -6.12 -3.52 8.80
CA VAL A 93 -5.10 -3.49 9.85
C VAL A 93 -5.53 -4.44 10.98
N ASP A 94 -4.64 -5.34 11.36
CA ASP A 94 -4.84 -6.37 12.38
C ASP A 94 -3.63 -6.38 13.31
N ASN A 95 -3.83 -6.24 14.62
CA ASN A 95 -2.78 -6.06 15.62
C ASN A 95 -1.62 -5.15 15.16
N SER A 96 -1.96 -4.02 14.53
CA SER A 96 -1.02 -3.12 13.86
C SER A 96 -1.30 -1.67 14.21
N GLY A 97 -0.34 -0.79 13.93
CA GLY A 97 -0.56 0.66 14.00
C GLY A 97 -1.63 1.14 13.01
N ALA A 98 -2.09 2.37 13.19
CA ALA A 98 -3.06 2.97 12.28
C ALA A 98 -2.47 3.17 10.87
N PHE A 99 -3.28 2.93 9.85
CA PHE A 99 -2.92 3.23 8.46
C PHE A 99 -3.91 4.24 7.87
N GLN A 100 -3.48 5.50 7.80
CA GLN A 100 -4.31 6.62 7.38
C GLN A 100 -3.68 7.37 6.20
N SER A 101 -4.53 8.02 5.41
CA SER A 101 -4.09 8.83 4.28
C SER A 101 -3.26 10.04 4.73
N ARG A 102 -2.23 10.37 3.93
CA ARG A 102 -1.46 11.62 3.98
C ARG A 102 -1.70 12.36 2.67
N ASN A 103 -2.43 13.48 2.70
CA ASN A 103 -2.76 14.25 1.48
C ASN A 103 -3.44 13.38 0.40
N GLY A 104 -4.43 12.58 0.82
CA GLY A 104 -5.03 11.51 0.01
C GLY A 104 -5.66 11.98 -1.31
N ALA A 105 -6.34 13.14 -1.31
CA ALA A 105 -6.94 13.70 -2.52
C ALA A 105 -5.90 13.98 -3.62
N THR A 106 -4.72 14.49 -3.24
CA THR A 106 -3.59 14.74 -4.15
C THR A 106 -3.03 13.43 -4.71
N ALA A 107 -2.93 12.39 -3.88
CA ALA A 107 -2.51 11.07 -4.32
C ALA A 107 -3.49 10.48 -5.35
N LEU A 108 -4.80 10.57 -5.10
CA LEU A 108 -5.84 10.09 -6.04
C LEU A 108 -5.87 10.88 -7.35
N SER A 109 -5.78 12.21 -7.27
CA SER A 109 -5.72 13.08 -8.45
C SER A 109 -4.53 12.72 -9.36
N THR A 110 -3.37 12.43 -8.75
CA THR A 110 -2.19 12.01 -9.50
C THR A 110 -2.37 10.60 -10.07
N ALA A 111 -2.85 9.65 -9.26
CA ALA A 111 -3.09 8.26 -9.67
C ALA A 111 -4.06 8.15 -10.87
N LYS A 112 -5.07 9.02 -10.95
CA LYS A 112 -6.03 9.09 -12.06
C LYS A 112 -5.36 9.22 -13.43
N SER A 113 -4.25 9.94 -13.51
CA SER A 113 -3.51 10.20 -14.76
C SER A 113 -2.81 8.96 -15.32
N TYR A 114 -2.77 7.85 -14.57
CA TYR A 114 -2.11 6.61 -14.97
C TYR A 114 -3.14 5.51 -15.16
N SER A 115 -3.40 5.15 -16.42
CA SER A 115 -4.39 4.12 -16.78
C SER A 115 -4.13 2.77 -16.11
N ALA A 116 -2.87 2.37 -15.98
CA ALA A 116 -2.50 1.15 -15.26
C ALA A 116 -2.99 1.10 -13.81
N ILE A 117 -3.19 2.27 -13.17
CA ILE A 117 -3.73 2.39 -11.81
C ILE A 117 -5.25 2.50 -11.84
N SER A 118 -5.80 3.40 -12.67
CA SER A 118 -7.25 3.64 -12.72
C SER A 118 -8.04 2.44 -13.25
N SER A 119 -7.47 1.64 -14.17
CA SER A 119 -8.13 0.44 -14.70
C SER A 119 -7.87 -0.83 -13.88
N TYR A 120 -7.02 -0.80 -12.85
CA TYR A 120 -6.74 -1.98 -12.05
C TYR A 120 -7.97 -2.39 -11.22
N SER A 121 -8.26 -3.69 -11.14
CA SER A 121 -9.36 -4.21 -10.32
C SER A 121 -8.80 -4.81 -9.02
N PRO A 122 -8.85 -4.10 -7.89
CA PRO A 122 -8.35 -4.62 -6.62
C PRO A 122 -9.31 -5.66 -6.04
N SER A 123 -8.74 -6.67 -5.38
CA SER A 123 -9.50 -7.61 -4.55
C SER A 123 -9.66 -7.12 -3.11
N ALA A 124 -10.53 -7.75 -2.34
CA ALA A 124 -10.54 -7.57 -0.89
C ALA A 124 -9.18 -7.98 -0.28
N ALA A 125 -8.77 -7.30 0.79
CA ALA A 125 -7.55 -7.63 1.51
C ALA A 125 -7.59 -9.06 2.05
N LYS A 126 -6.48 -9.78 1.93
CA LYS A 126 -6.36 -11.18 2.37
C LYS A 126 -5.02 -11.44 3.02
N LYS A 127 -5.02 -12.31 4.02
CA LYS A 127 -3.80 -12.92 4.57
C LYS A 127 -3.25 -13.94 3.56
N TYR A 128 -1.93 -14.08 3.54
CA TYR A 128 -1.27 -15.19 2.85
C TYR A 128 -0.67 -16.15 3.86
N SER A 129 -0.42 -17.38 3.40
CA SER A 129 0.27 -18.39 4.18
C SER A 129 1.54 -18.79 3.46
N GLU A 130 2.63 -18.81 4.19
CA GLU A 130 3.88 -19.41 3.76
C GLU A 130 3.69 -20.92 3.59
N THR A 131 4.45 -21.48 2.66
CA THR A 131 4.56 -22.91 2.48
C THR A 131 5.99 -23.32 2.81
N THR A 132 6.15 -24.52 3.38
CA THR A 132 7.48 -25.11 3.57
C THR A 132 7.99 -25.82 2.32
N ASN A 133 7.18 -25.92 1.26
CA ASN A 133 7.50 -26.69 0.06
C ASN A 133 8.25 -25.87 -1.00
N ASN A 134 8.16 -24.54 -0.95
CA ASN A 134 8.87 -23.63 -1.84
C ASN A 134 9.08 -22.28 -1.14
N PHE A 135 10.03 -21.50 -1.63
CA PHE A 135 10.15 -20.12 -1.21
C PHE A 135 8.96 -19.31 -1.78
N GLY A 136 8.31 -18.51 -0.93
CA GLY A 136 7.19 -17.65 -1.31
C GLY A 136 5.82 -18.14 -0.82
N ILE A 137 4.75 -17.60 -1.41
CA ILE A 137 3.37 -17.88 -1.03
C ILE A 137 2.80 -19.04 -1.84
N GLY A 138 2.16 -19.98 -1.15
CA GLY A 138 1.43 -21.09 -1.77
C GLY A 138 2.32 -22.13 -2.46
N VAL A 139 1.76 -23.31 -2.74
CA VAL A 139 2.47 -24.43 -3.37
C VAL A 139 2.50 -24.25 -4.90
N LEU A 140 3.69 -24.38 -5.51
CA LEU A 140 3.82 -24.49 -6.96
C LEU A 140 3.53 -25.94 -7.38
N ASN A 141 2.55 -26.13 -8.25
CA ASN A 141 2.19 -27.43 -8.83
C ASN A 141 2.93 -27.66 -10.16
#